data_AF-A0A7C2QCX4-F1
#
_entry.id   AF-A0A7C2QCX4-F1
#
_cell.length_a   1.000
_cell.length_b   1.000
_cell.length_c   1.000
_cell.angle_alpha   90.00
_cell.angle_beta   90.00
_cell.angle_gamma   90.00
#
_symmetry.space_group_name_H-M   'P 1'
#
loop_
_entity.id
_entity.type
_entity.pdbx_description
1 polymer ?
#
loop_
_entity_poly.entity_id
_entity_poly.type
_entity_poly.pdbx_seq_one_letter_code
_entity_poly.pdbx_strand_id
1 'polypeptide(L)'
;MERWALAVLAALVPLAAALLLAQPVQKEALVKVGPVWLKVSVSMPSELVAANEYTVQVTVLMTEVEGDLKFFYLKGLRFTLDTSVMEYVPDAPITLSPGRAAALSVKLTPKFFAAQMVPGDVKDTSLRIDLSYYYSVSKGGATLEEARHYSA
;
A
#
# COMPACT_ATOMS: atom_id res chain seq x y z
N MET A 1 22.24 -45.55 -4.24
CA MET A 1 21.58 -44.33 -4.76
C MET A 1 21.07 -43.40 -3.65
N GLU A 2 21.03 -43.81 -2.38
CA GLU A 2 20.38 -43.05 -1.29
C GLU A 2 21.17 -41.84 -0.76
N ARG A 3 22.50 -41.81 -0.89
CA ARG A 3 23.34 -40.71 -0.36
C ARG A 3 23.15 -39.38 -1.12
N TRP A 4 22.77 -39.44 -2.38
CA TRP A 4 22.48 -38.26 -3.20
C TRP A 4 21.10 -37.69 -2.91
N ALA A 5 20.11 -38.55 -2.61
CA ALA A 5 18.77 -38.13 -2.24
C ALA A 5 18.76 -37.34 -0.92
N LEU A 6 19.54 -37.79 0.08
CA LEU A 6 19.68 -37.08 1.37
C LEU A 6 20.39 -35.73 1.23
N ALA A 7 21.41 -35.63 0.35
CA ALA A 7 22.11 -34.37 0.09
C ALA A 7 21.23 -33.35 -0.64
N VAL A 8 20.41 -33.81 -1.60
CA VAL A 8 19.44 -32.95 -2.30
C VAL A 8 18.33 -32.48 -1.36
N LEU A 9 17.82 -33.35 -0.47
CA LEU A 9 16.83 -32.96 0.54
C LEU A 9 17.41 -31.94 1.53
N ALA A 10 18.66 -32.13 1.98
CA ALA A 10 19.32 -31.23 2.91
C ALA A 10 19.60 -29.83 2.32
N ALA A 11 19.78 -29.72 0.99
CA ALA A 11 19.95 -28.44 0.30
C ALA A 11 18.61 -27.75 -0.03
N LEU A 12 17.50 -28.48 -0.14
CA LEU A 12 16.17 -27.94 -0.42
C LEU A 12 15.54 -27.20 0.77
N VAL A 13 15.81 -27.65 2.00
CA VAL A 13 15.29 -27.04 3.23
C VAL A 13 15.76 -25.58 3.42
N PRO A 14 17.05 -25.23 3.33
CA PRO A 14 17.49 -23.84 3.47
C PRO A 14 17.03 -22.95 2.31
N LEU A 15 16.88 -23.50 1.10
CA LEU A 15 16.38 -22.74 -0.05
C LEU A 15 14.88 -22.40 0.11
N ALA A 16 14.08 -23.35 0.57
CA ALA A 16 12.66 -23.11 0.89
C ALA A 16 12.49 -22.08 2.01
N ALA A 17 13.35 -22.12 3.04
CA ALA A 17 13.36 -21.14 4.11
C ALA A 17 13.75 -19.73 3.62
N ALA A 18 14.74 -19.62 2.74
CA ALA A 18 15.14 -18.35 2.14
C ALA A 18 14.03 -17.73 1.27
N LEU A 19 13.29 -18.56 0.51
CA LEU A 19 12.15 -18.11 -0.29
C LEU A 19 10.96 -17.63 0.57
N LEU A 20 10.74 -18.24 1.74
CA LEU A 20 9.71 -17.80 2.69
C LEU A 20 10.05 -16.44 3.34
N LEU A 21 11.34 -16.16 3.58
CA LEU A 21 11.79 -14.88 4.14
C LEU A 21 11.77 -13.73 3.11
N ALA A 22 11.83 -14.05 1.82
CA ALA A 22 11.80 -13.07 0.72
C ALA A 22 10.38 -12.65 0.30
N GLN A 23 9.33 -13.14 0.96
CA GLN A 23 7.96 -12.80 0.59
C GLN A 23 7.65 -11.32 0.90
N PRO A 24 6.95 -10.61 0.00
CA PRO A 24 6.52 -9.25 0.26
C PRO A 24 5.66 -9.16 1.53
N VAL A 25 5.91 -8.14 2.34
CA VAL A 25 5.10 -7.78 3.50
C VAL A 25 3.94 -6.91 3.02
N GLN A 26 2.72 -7.31 3.36
CA GLN A 26 1.53 -6.52 3.07
C GLN A 26 1.08 -5.78 4.32
N LYS A 27 0.90 -4.47 4.20
CA LYS A 27 0.34 -3.58 5.22
C LYS A 27 -0.99 -3.05 4.73
N GLU A 28 -1.99 -3.01 5.58
CA GLU A 28 -3.32 -2.50 5.22
C GLU A 28 -3.77 -1.44 6.22
N ALA A 29 -4.46 -0.42 5.72
CA ALA A 29 -5.17 0.55 6.54
C ALA A 29 -6.57 0.78 5.96
N LEU A 30 -7.53 0.96 6.86
CA LEU A 30 -8.90 1.33 6.51
C LEU A 30 -9.13 2.80 6.85
N VAL A 31 -9.53 3.58 5.86
CA VAL A 31 -9.56 5.04 5.92
C VAL A 31 -10.96 5.54 5.57
N LYS A 32 -11.56 6.37 6.42
CA LYS A 32 -12.82 7.06 6.11
C LYS A 32 -12.55 8.44 5.51
N VAL A 33 -12.98 8.66 4.27
CA VAL A 33 -12.88 9.94 3.56
C VAL A 33 -14.26 10.39 3.10
N GLY A 34 -14.82 11.40 3.79
CA GLY A 34 -16.18 11.84 3.56
C GLY A 34 -17.18 10.68 3.72
N PRO A 35 -17.99 10.36 2.68
CA PRO A 35 -18.93 9.25 2.72
C PRO A 35 -18.32 7.89 2.38
N VAL A 36 -17.02 7.80 2.10
CA VAL A 36 -16.40 6.58 1.56
C VAL A 36 -15.42 5.95 2.55
N TRP A 37 -15.48 4.62 2.67
CA TRP A 37 -14.42 3.82 3.28
C TRP A 37 -13.49 3.25 2.20
N LEU A 38 -12.20 3.54 2.36
CA LEU A 38 -11.14 3.05 1.48
C LEU A 38 -10.24 2.11 2.25
N LYS A 39 -10.07 0.88 1.75
CA LYS A 39 -8.99 0.01 2.15
C LYS A 39 -7.78 0.29 1.28
N VAL A 40 -6.68 0.69 1.90
CA VAL A 40 -5.40 0.90 1.23
C VAL A 40 -4.45 -0.21 1.66
N SER A 41 -3.98 -1.00 0.70
CA SER A 41 -3.04 -2.09 0.91
C SER A 41 -1.72 -1.75 0.24
N VAL A 42 -0.61 -1.85 0.96
CA VAL A 42 0.74 -1.56 0.48
C VAL A 42 1.55 -2.84 0.55
N SER A 43 2.09 -3.30 -0.59
CA SER A 43 2.94 -4.48 -0.69
C SER A 43 4.40 -4.07 -0.81
N MET A 44 5.17 -4.39 0.21
CA MET A 44 6.56 -3.96 0.40
C MET A 44 7.49 -5.18 0.37
N PRO A 45 8.75 -5.03 -0.06
CA PRO A 45 9.72 -6.10 0.17
C PRO A 45 9.88 -6.35 1.68
N SER A 46 10.22 -7.58 2.06
CA SER A 46 10.47 -7.95 3.48
C SER A 46 11.71 -7.27 4.07
N GLU A 47 12.57 -6.73 3.21
CA GLU A 47 13.78 -6.02 3.56
C GLU A 47 13.94 -4.79 2.66
N LEU A 48 14.41 -3.69 3.25
CA LEU A 48 14.72 -2.45 2.55
C LEU A 48 16.18 -2.10 2.78
N VAL A 49 16.95 -1.98 1.70
CA VAL A 49 18.36 -1.58 1.72
C VAL A 49 18.46 -0.10 1.38
N ALA A 50 19.23 0.65 2.18
CA ALA A 50 19.45 2.07 1.93
C ALA A 50 20.03 2.30 0.53
N ALA A 51 19.63 3.41 -0.11
CA ALA A 51 20.03 3.81 -1.46
C ALA A 51 19.54 2.92 -2.62
N ASN A 52 18.94 1.76 -2.37
CA ASN A 52 18.24 1.00 -3.41
C ASN A 52 16.89 1.63 -3.73
N GLU A 53 16.52 1.62 -5.02
CA GLU A 53 15.18 1.98 -5.46
C GLU A 53 14.30 0.73 -5.50
N TYR A 54 13.14 0.82 -4.87
CA TYR A 54 12.13 -0.22 -4.86
C TYR A 54 10.87 0.27 -5.55
N THR A 55 10.16 -0.65 -6.20
CA THR A 55 8.82 -0.39 -6.71
C THR A 55 7.82 -1.04 -5.77
N VAL A 56 7.04 -0.22 -5.07
CA VAL A 56 6.01 -0.67 -4.12
C VAL A 56 4.67 -0.65 -4.83
N GLN A 57 3.89 -1.72 -4.65
CA GLN A 57 2.53 -1.78 -5.18
C GLN A 57 1.56 -1.32 -4.10
N VAL A 58 0.74 -0.32 -4.44
CA VAL A 58 -0.32 0.19 -3.57
C VAL A 58 -1.65 -0.10 -4.22
N THR A 59 -2.56 -0.74 -3.48
CA THR A 59 -3.92 -0.99 -3.90
C THR A 59 -4.87 -0.12 -3.10
N VAL A 60 -5.74 0.62 -3.76
CA VAL A 60 -6.82 1.37 -3.13
C VAL A 60 -8.15 0.75 -3.54
N LEU A 61 -8.91 0.26 -2.57
CA LEU A 61 -10.21 -0.36 -2.77
C LEU A 61 -11.28 0.41 -2.00
N MET A 62 -12.33 0.83 -2.71
CA MET A 62 -13.55 1.36 -2.10
C MET A 62 -14.38 0.20 -1.54
N THR A 63 -14.45 0.10 -0.21
CA THR A 63 -15.12 -1.01 0.48
C THR A 63 -16.57 -0.70 0.82
N GLU A 64 -16.87 0.54 1.18
CA GLU A 64 -18.21 0.96 1.57
C GLU A 64 -18.44 2.42 1.21
N VAL A 65 -19.70 2.77 0.94
CA VAL A 65 -20.16 4.11 0.58
C VAL A 65 -21.44 4.43 1.34
N GLU A 66 -21.44 5.57 2.02
CA GLU A 66 -22.60 6.14 2.69
C GLU A 66 -23.35 7.10 1.74
N GLY A 67 -24.51 6.66 1.24
CA GLY A 67 -25.35 7.44 0.32
C GLY A 67 -25.14 7.10 -1.16
N ASP A 68 -25.66 7.95 -2.05
CA ASP A 68 -25.63 7.72 -3.49
C ASP A 68 -24.45 8.46 -4.13
N LEU A 69 -23.27 7.82 -4.12
CA LEU A 69 -22.04 8.38 -4.69
C LEU A 69 -22.13 8.43 -6.21
N LYS A 70 -21.98 9.64 -6.77
CA LYS A 70 -21.96 9.86 -8.21
C LYS A 70 -20.57 9.62 -8.79
N PHE A 71 -19.55 10.15 -8.14
CA PHE A 71 -18.15 9.89 -8.48
C PHE A 71 -17.25 10.13 -7.28
N PHE A 72 -16.07 9.50 -7.33
CA PHE A 72 -14.96 9.75 -6.42
C PHE A 72 -13.66 9.73 -7.23
N TYR A 73 -12.89 10.80 -7.16
CA TYR A 73 -11.59 10.94 -7.79
C TYR A 73 -10.48 11.03 -6.75
N LEU A 74 -9.51 10.14 -6.85
CA LEU A 74 -8.24 10.20 -6.13
C LEU A 74 -7.26 11.08 -6.92
N LYS A 75 -6.82 12.18 -6.31
CA LYS A 75 -5.90 13.16 -6.92
C LYS A 75 -4.45 12.97 -6.50
N GLY A 76 -4.23 12.32 -5.37
CA GLY A 76 -2.90 12.09 -4.86
C GLY A 76 -2.95 11.20 -3.63
N LEU A 77 -1.89 10.45 -3.44
CA LEU A 77 -1.68 9.56 -2.31
C LEU A 77 -0.29 9.86 -1.76
N ARG A 78 -0.21 10.16 -0.47
CA ARG A 78 1.04 10.14 0.27
C ARG A 78 0.94 9.04 1.31
N PHE A 79 1.97 8.24 1.45
CA PHE A 79 2.06 7.31 2.55
C PHE A 79 3.43 7.43 3.20
N THR A 80 3.42 7.38 4.53
CA THR A 80 4.64 7.43 5.32
C THR A 80 4.85 6.07 5.93
N LEU A 81 6.07 5.57 5.76
CA LEU A 81 6.54 4.33 6.33
C LEU A 81 7.65 4.67 7.33
N ASP A 82 7.33 4.63 8.62
CA ASP A 82 8.14 5.19 9.70
C ASP A 82 8.61 6.63 9.41
N THR A 83 9.82 6.80 8.87
CA THR A 83 10.43 8.10 8.54
C THR A 83 10.50 8.39 7.05
N SER A 84 10.26 7.38 6.20
CA SER A 84 10.28 7.54 4.75
C SER A 84 8.90 7.99 4.26
N VAL A 85 8.88 9.11 3.53
CA VAL A 85 7.67 9.66 2.93
C VAL A 85 7.68 9.34 1.43
N MET A 86 6.58 8.78 0.95
CA MET A 86 6.37 8.44 -0.46
C MET A 86 5.11 9.12 -0.95
N GLU A 87 5.17 9.67 -2.16
CA GLU A 87 4.07 10.38 -2.77
C GLU A 87 3.83 9.86 -4.18
N TYR A 88 2.55 9.73 -4.53
CA TYR A 88 2.07 9.41 -5.85
C TYR A 88 1.06 10.47 -6.27
N VAL A 89 1.39 11.22 -7.31
CA VAL A 89 0.51 12.19 -7.96
C VAL A 89 0.31 11.73 -9.41
N PRO A 90 -0.88 11.22 -9.77
CA PRO A 90 -1.16 10.83 -11.15
C PRO A 90 -1.31 12.05 -12.05
N ASP A 91 -0.97 11.89 -13.35
CA ASP A 91 -1.15 12.95 -14.36
C ASP A 91 -2.63 13.36 -14.54
N ALA A 92 -3.55 12.42 -14.29
CA ALA A 92 -4.99 12.65 -14.28
C ALA A 92 -5.62 12.00 -13.04
N PRO A 93 -6.70 12.59 -12.47
CA PRO A 93 -7.36 12.01 -11.31
C PRO A 93 -7.84 10.58 -11.57
N ILE A 94 -7.63 9.69 -10.60
CA ILE A 94 -8.02 8.28 -10.70
C ILE A 94 -9.45 8.12 -10.20
N THR A 95 -10.34 7.63 -11.07
CA THR A 95 -11.70 7.27 -10.69
C THR A 95 -11.71 6.01 -9.84
N LEU A 96 -12.27 6.11 -8.63
CA LEU A 96 -12.55 4.96 -7.78
C LEU A 96 -14.03 4.62 -7.84
N SER A 97 -14.33 3.32 -7.80
CA SER A 97 -15.70 2.81 -7.80
C SER A 97 -15.82 1.64 -6.82
N PRO A 98 -16.99 1.43 -6.21
CA PRO A 98 -17.20 0.32 -5.29
C PRO A 98 -16.81 -1.02 -5.91
N GLY A 99 -16.08 -1.84 -5.15
CA GLY A 99 -15.67 -3.19 -5.57
C GLY A 99 -14.57 -3.24 -6.64
N ARG A 100 -14.11 -2.11 -7.17
CA ARG A 100 -12.97 -2.05 -8.11
C ARG A 100 -11.74 -1.49 -7.41
N ALA A 101 -10.70 -2.30 -7.36
CA ALA A 101 -9.40 -1.88 -6.86
C ALA A 101 -8.63 -1.07 -7.90
N ALA A 102 -7.99 0.03 -7.47
CA ALA A 102 -6.97 0.74 -8.24
C ALA A 102 -5.59 0.30 -7.76
N ALA A 103 -4.75 -0.18 -8.68
CA ALA A 103 -3.37 -0.55 -8.41
C ALA A 103 -2.42 0.57 -8.87
N LEU A 104 -1.55 1.00 -7.98
CA LEU A 104 -0.61 2.10 -8.16
C LEU A 104 0.80 1.56 -7.95
N SER A 105 1.73 2.01 -8.78
CA SER A 105 3.14 1.66 -8.68
C SER A 105 3.91 2.88 -8.21
N VAL A 106 4.47 2.81 -7.01
CA VAL A 106 5.12 3.95 -6.37
C VAL A 106 6.58 3.63 -6.11
N LYS A 107 7.47 4.52 -6.55
CA LYS A 107 8.90 4.39 -6.29
C LYS A 107 9.20 4.75 -4.85
N LEU A 108 9.86 3.84 -4.17
CA LEU A 108 10.37 3.98 -2.82
C LEU A 108 11.90 4.03 -2.90
N THR A 109 12.46 5.17 -2.52
CA THR A 109 13.90 5.28 -2.24
C THR A 109 14.04 5.50 -0.75
N PRO A 110 14.34 4.45 0.03
CA PRO A 110 14.41 4.58 1.47
C PRO A 110 15.56 5.50 1.86
N LYS A 111 15.24 6.58 2.59
CA LYS A 111 16.21 7.55 3.09
C LYS A 111 16.44 7.28 4.58
N PHE A 112 16.99 6.12 4.91
CA PHE A 112 17.26 5.78 6.31
C PHE A 112 18.61 6.35 6.77
N PHE A 113 18.72 6.58 8.09
CA PHE A 113 19.99 6.69 8.82
C PHE A 113 20.38 5.34 9.50
N ALA A 114 19.69 4.24 9.22
CA ALA A 114 19.71 3.02 10.05
C ALA A 114 20.57 1.88 9.46
N ALA A 115 21.78 1.73 9.99
CA ALA A 115 22.57 0.49 9.96
C ALA A 115 21.96 -0.65 10.83
N GLN A 116 20.66 -0.61 11.14
CA GLN A 116 20.00 -1.46 12.13
C GLN A 116 18.67 -2.09 11.68
N MET A 117 18.24 -1.91 10.43
CA MET A 117 17.09 -2.69 9.95
C MET A 117 17.50 -4.15 9.78
N VAL A 118 16.90 -5.05 10.54
CA VAL A 118 17.11 -6.51 10.49
C VAL A 118 16.00 -7.13 9.63
N PRO A 119 16.25 -8.28 8.96
CA PRO A 119 15.19 -9.01 8.26
C PRO A 119 13.96 -9.20 9.14
N GLY A 120 12.82 -8.65 8.72
CA GLY A 120 11.56 -8.67 9.47
C GLY A 120 11.08 -7.31 9.95
N ASP A 121 11.94 -6.28 10.05
CA ASP A 121 11.57 -4.98 10.65
C ASP A 121 10.45 -4.25 9.88
N VAL A 122 10.35 -4.47 8.56
CA VAL A 122 9.24 -3.94 7.73
C VAL A 122 7.86 -4.41 8.26
N LYS A 123 7.80 -5.55 8.95
CA LYS A 123 6.56 -6.06 9.56
C LYS A 123 6.13 -5.28 10.79
N ASP A 124 7.03 -4.60 11.49
CA ASP A 124 6.71 -3.84 12.71
C ASP A 124 6.59 -2.33 12.45
N THR A 125 6.99 -1.90 11.26
CA THR A 125 6.88 -0.51 10.81
C THR A 125 5.43 0.01 10.75
N SER A 126 5.26 1.27 11.13
CA SER A 126 4.01 2.02 11.05
C SER A 126 3.72 2.52 9.63
N LEU A 127 2.45 2.41 9.20
CA LEU A 127 1.97 2.95 7.93
C LEU A 127 1.01 4.11 8.19
N ARG A 128 1.34 5.28 7.68
CA ARG A 128 0.49 6.48 7.69
C ARG A 128 -0.02 6.76 6.28
N ILE A 129 -1.26 7.22 6.14
CA ILE A 129 -1.86 7.48 4.83
C ILE A 129 -2.49 8.87 4.79
N ASP A 130 -2.03 9.66 3.82
CA ASP A 130 -2.64 10.92 3.46
C ASP A 130 -3.17 10.86 2.03
N LEU A 131 -4.37 11.41 1.81
CA LEU A 131 -5.08 11.34 0.54
C LEU A 131 -5.49 12.74 0.10
N SER A 132 -5.40 13.03 -1.19
CA SER A 132 -6.05 14.17 -1.81
C SER A 132 -7.15 13.64 -2.74
N TYR A 133 -8.38 14.13 -2.55
CA TYR A 133 -9.55 13.57 -3.23
C TYR A 133 -10.63 14.61 -3.51
N TYR A 134 -11.52 14.25 -4.45
CA TYR A 134 -12.74 14.99 -4.75
C TYR A 134 -13.88 14.02 -5.01
N TYR A 135 -15.08 14.31 -4.50
CA TYR A 135 -16.24 13.44 -4.66
C TYR A 135 -17.54 14.24 -4.83
N SER A 136 -18.55 13.56 -5.37
CA SER A 136 -19.94 14.03 -5.39
C SER A 136 -20.86 12.94 -4.88
N VAL A 137 -21.73 13.29 -3.95
CA VAL A 137 -22.72 12.39 -3.35
C VAL A 137 -24.09 13.05 -3.35
N SER A 138 -25.12 12.28 -3.67
CA SER A 138 -26.51 12.68 -3.50
C SER A 138 -27.05 12.12 -2.19
N LYS A 139 -27.60 12.99 -1.35
CA LYS A 139 -28.23 12.60 -0.08
C LYS A 139 -29.52 13.40 0.12
N GLY A 140 -30.66 12.70 0.15
CA GLY A 140 -31.96 13.32 0.38
C GLY A 140 -32.38 14.35 -0.68
N GLY A 141 -31.99 14.16 -1.95
CA GLY A 141 -32.34 15.06 -3.06
C GLY A 141 -31.39 16.25 -3.26
N ALA A 142 -30.44 16.47 -2.36
CA ALA A 142 -29.36 17.45 -2.53
C ALA A 142 -28.07 16.78 -3.01
N THR A 143 -27.33 17.45 -3.90
CA THR A 143 -25.99 17.03 -4.35
C THR A 143 -24.94 17.83 -3.58
N LEU A 144 -24.01 17.12 -2.96
CA LEU A 144 -22.85 17.69 -2.27
C LEU A 144 -21.59 17.32 -3.03
N GLU A 145 -20.78 18.32 -3.37
CA GLU A 145 -19.45 18.13 -3.96
C GLU A 145 -18.38 18.71 -3.04
N GLU A 146 -17.31 17.96 -2.80
CA GLU A 146 -16.22 18.42 -1.94
C GLU A 146 -14.85 17.99 -2.49
N ALA A 147 -13.86 18.88 -2.39
CA ALA A 147 -12.45 18.59 -2.59
C ALA A 147 -11.72 18.77 -1.25
N ARG A 148 -11.07 17.72 -0.75
CA ARG A 148 -10.42 17.74 0.57
C ARG A 148 -9.12 16.95 0.58
N HIS A 149 -8.37 17.19 1.66
CA HIS A 149 -7.21 16.41 2.05
C HIS A 149 -7.54 15.61 3.31
N TYR A 150 -7.16 14.34 3.35
CA TYR A 150 -7.22 13.48 4.52
C TYR A 150 -5.79 13.18 4.98
N SER A 151 -5.58 13.12 6.30
CA SER A 151 -4.31 12.76 6.92
C SER A 151 -4.60 11.99 8.20
N ALA A 152 -4.12 10.74 8.29
CA ALA A 152 -4.11 9.95 9.52
C ALA A 152 -2.86 9.10 9.60
#